data_AF-A0A963GI57-F1
#
_entry.id   AF-A0A963GI57-F1
#
_cell.length_a   1.000
_cell.length_b   1.000
_cell.length_c   1.000
_cell.angle_alpha   90.00
_cell.angle_beta   90.00
_cell.angle_gamma   90.00
#
_symmetry.space_group_name_H-M   'P 1'
#
loop_
_entity.id
_entity.type
_entity.pdbx_description
1 polymer ?
#
loop_
_entity_poly.entity_id
_entity_poly.type
_entity_poly.pdbx_seq_one_letter_code
_entity_poly.pdbx_strand_id
1 'polypeptide(L)'
;ELERQRQTLLGYRNNPAISEEALSGALYEIEQASAALLAMAGKIGQYLRENEWLMAIRSRAAIPGGACQFDLPAYHYWLNRDVEARQRDLANWLHPMTPIRDGLLIVLRLLRSSGRPESLVARRGSFQMTMGGRSAQMIRVVIPRGLAAVPEISANKYALNIRFMMPETLSRPRQSEADVQFELTFCNL
;
A
#
# COMPACT_ATOMS: atom_id res chain seq x y z
N GLU A 1 15.54 -4.33 -0.25
CA GLU A 1 14.48 -5.19 -0.81
C GLU A 1 14.62 -5.45 -2.29
N LEU A 2 14.59 -4.42 -3.15
CA LEU A 2 14.74 -4.59 -4.61
C LEU A 2 15.96 -5.44 -4.99
N GLU A 3 17.13 -5.17 -4.39
CA GLU A 3 18.33 -5.99 -4.64
C GLU A 3 18.17 -7.44 -4.18
N ARG A 4 17.52 -7.68 -3.04
CA ARG A 4 17.23 -9.05 -2.57
C ARG A 4 16.35 -9.79 -3.58
N GLN A 5 15.29 -9.12 -4.07
CA GLN A 5 14.39 -9.69 -5.07
C GLN A 5 15.10 -9.94 -6.40
N ARG A 6 16.00 -9.05 -6.81
CA ARG A 6 16.85 -9.24 -8.00
C ARG A 6 17.66 -10.53 -7.90
N GLN A 7 18.33 -10.76 -6.78
CA GLN A 7 19.13 -11.97 -6.55
C GLN A 7 18.28 -13.23 -6.57
N THR A 8 17.11 -13.22 -5.92
CA THR A 8 16.16 -14.35 -5.96
C THR A 8 15.73 -14.65 -7.40
N LEU A 9 15.37 -13.62 -8.19
CA LEU A 9 14.93 -13.79 -9.57
C LEU A 9 16.04 -14.27 -10.50
N LEU A 10 17.29 -13.85 -10.29
CA LEU A 10 18.43 -14.33 -11.06
C LEU A 10 18.63 -15.85 -10.93
N GLY A 11 18.28 -16.43 -9.78
CA GLY A 11 18.33 -17.89 -9.56
C GLY A 11 17.36 -18.70 -10.42
N TYR A 12 16.35 -18.05 -11.03
CA TYR A 12 15.39 -18.70 -11.92
C TYR A 12 15.81 -18.69 -13.40
N ARG A 13 16.96 -18.09 -13.74
CA ARG A 13 17.49 -18.14 -15.11
C ARG A 13 17.70 -19.58 -15.56
N ASN A 14 17.44 -19.83 -16.84
CA ASN A 14 17.55 -21.15 -17.49
C ASN A 14 16.59 -22.23 -16.95
N ASN A 15 15.57 -21.85 -16.17
CA ASN A 15 14.51 -22.77 -15.80
C ASN A 15 13.50 -22.90 -16.96
N PRO A 16 13.33 -24.10 -17.56
CA PRO A 16 12.45 -24.28 -18.71
C PRO A 16 10.97 -24.08 -18.39
N ALA A 17 10.57 -24.08 -17.11
CA ALA A 17 9.20 -23.84 -16.68
C ALA A 17 8.85 -22.34 -16.51
N ILE A 18 9.79 -21.43 -16.75
CA ILE A 18 9.64 -19.99 -16.53
C ILE A 18 9.79 -19.24 -17.84
N SER A 19 8.89 -18.29 -18.10
CA SER A 19 9.01 -17.39 -19.24
C SER A 19 10.24 -16.50 -19.09
N GLU A 20 11.21 -16.66 -19.99
CA GLU A 20 12.44 -15.86 -20.01
C GLU A 20 12.17 -14.38 -20.29
N GLU A 21 11.18 -14.08 -21.14
CA GLU A 21 10.74 -12.72 -21.44
C GLU A 21 10.20 -12.02 -20.19
N ALA A 22 9.28 -12.67 -19.47
CA ALA A 22 8.70 -12.11 -18.24
C ALA A 22 9.77 -11.91 -17.15
N LEU A 23 10.69 -12.87 -17.00
CA LEU A 23 11.79 -12.77 -16.05
C LEU A 23 12.73 -11.61 -16.39
N SER A 24 13.09 -11.46 -17.67
CA SER A 24 13.97 -10.39 -18.14
C SER A 24 13.34 -9.01 -17.98
N GLY A 25 12.05 -8.87 -18.29
CA GLY A 25 11.29 -7.65 -18.05
C GLY A 25 11.27 -7.25 -16.56
N ALA A 26 11.00 -8.21 -15.68
CA ALA A 26 10.99 -7.95 -14.24
C ALA A 26 12.36 -7.53 -13.69
N LEU A 27 13.44 -8.19 -14.14
CA LEU A 27 14.81 -7.82 -13.76
C LEU A 27 15.17 -6.41 -14.24
N TYR A 28 14.79 -6.07 -15.47
CA TYR A 28 15.00 -4.73 -16.05
C TYR A 28 14.27 -3.64 -15.25
N GLU A 29 13.00 -3.86 -14.92
CA GLU A 29 12.23 -2.92 -14.08
C GLU A 29 12.90 -2.70 -12.70
N ILE A 30 13.39 -3.78 -12.08
CA ILE A 30 14.09 -3.70 -10.79
C ILE A 30 15.38 -2.90 -10.90
N GLU A 31 16.18 -3.14 -11.94
CA GLU A 31 17.45 -2.44 -12.16
C GLU A 31 17.24 -0.95 -12.42
N GLN A 32 16.26 -0.60 -13.27
CA GLN A 32 15.91 0.80 -13.53
C GLN A 32 15.44 1.50 -12.25
N ALA A 33 14.51 0.90 -11.50
CA ALA A 33 14.02 1.48 -10.26
C ALA A 33 15.13 1.63 -9.20
N SER A 34 16.01 0.63 -9.09
CA SER A 34 17.16 0.67 -8.17
C SER A 34 18.14 1.78 -8.54
N ALA A 35 18.51 1.90 -9.82
CA ALA A 35 19.39 2.96 -10.31
C ALA A 35 18.78 4.35 -10.09
N ALA A 36 17.49 4.53 -10.39
CA ALA A 36 16.77 5.79 -10.18
C ALA A 36 16.70 6.17 -8.70
N LEU A 37 16.50 5.20 -7.80
CA LEU A 37 16.51 5.41 -6.35
C LEU A 37 17.89 5.82 -5.83
N LEU A 38 18.96 5.15 -6.30
CA LEU A 38 20.34 5.48 -5.91
C LEU A 38 20.78 6.84 -6.44
N ALA A 39 20.25 7.27 -7.59
CA ALA A 39 20.49 8.59 -8.17
C ALA A 39 19.73 9.72 -7.46
N MET A 40 18.80 9.41 -6.54
CA MET A 40 18.09 10.45 -5.79
C MET A 40 19.05 11.19 -4.86
N ALA A 41 19.17 12.51 -5.08
CA ALA A 41 19.97 13.38 -4.24
C ALA A 41 19.14 14.01 -3.11
N GLY A 42 19.78 14.22 -1.96
CA GLY A 42 19.19 14.92 -0.81
C GLY A 42 18.17 14.08 -0.02
N LYS A 43 17.50 14.71 0.94
CA LYS A 43 16.51 14.03 1.78
C LYS A 43 15.17 13.96 1.06
N ILE A 44 14.50 12.80 1.13
CA ILE A 44 13.16 12.61 0.57
C ILE A 44 12.21 13.71 1.08
N GLY A 45 11.55 14.38 0.13
CA GLY A 45 10.60 15.46 0.40
C GLY A 45 11.23 16.78 0.88
N GLN A 46 12.55 16.94 0.82
CA GLN A 46 13.21 18.20 1.21
C GLN A 46 12.76 19.38 0.34
N TYR A 47 12.69 19.21 -0.97
CA TYR A 47 12.20 20.23 -1.91
C TYR A 47 10.75 20.69 -1.60
N LEU A 48 9.91 19.83 -1.02
CA LEU A 48 8.56 20.22 -0.54
C LEU A 48 8.63 21.05 0.74
N ARG A 49 9.59 20.74 1.63
CA ARG A 49 9.80 21.48 2.88
C ARG A 49 10.47 22.83 2.68
N GLU A 50 11.23 22.98 1.60
CA GLU A 50 11.83 24.26 1.19
C GLU A 50 10.83 25.16 0.46
N ASN A 51 9.70 24.62 0.01
CA ASN A 51 8.61 25.41 -0.55
C ASN A 51 7.81 26.09 0.56
N GLU A 52 8.12 27.36 0.83
CA GLU A 52 7.47 28.17 1.88
C GLU A 52 5.95 28.21 1.75
N TRP A 53 5.43 28.29 0.53
CA TRP A 53 4.00 28.33 0.27
C TRP A 53 3.30 27.00 0.64
N LEU A 54 3.88 25.86 0.24
CA LEU A 54 3.38 24.54 0.67
C LEU A 54 3.45 24.37 2.19
N MET A 55 4.51 24.90 2.81
CA MET A 55 4.68 24.85 4.26
C MET A 55 3.69 25.73 5.02
N ALA A 56 3.37 26.91 4.50
CA ALA A 56 2.31 27.78 5.03
C ALA A 56 0.94 27.09 4.98
N ILE A 57 0.61 26.44 3.86
CA ILE A 57 -0.61 25.64 3.72
C ILE A 57 -0.61 24.50 4.74
N ARG A 58 0.49 23.74 4.85
CA ARG A 58 0.60 22.61 5.80
C ARG A 58 0.37 23.06 7.25
N SER A 59 0.92 24.21 7.64
CA SER A 59 0.77 24.75 8.99
C SER A 59 -0.68 25.13 9.30
N ARG A 60 -1.39 25.75 8.35
CA ARG A 60 -2.78 26.17 8.52
C ARG A 60 -3.77 25.01 8.40
N ALA A 61 -3.51 24.05 7.52
CA ALA A 61 -4.33 22.85 7.36
C ALA A 61 -4.34 21.93 8.59
N ALA A 62 -3.33 22.03 9.46
CA ALA A 62 -3.30 21.31 10.74
C ALA A 62 -4.27 21.91 11.78
N ILE A 63 -4.78 23.12 11.55
CA ILE A 63 -5.75 23.79 12.43
C ILE A 63 -7.15 23.49 11.89
N PRO A 64 -8.09 22.98 12.71
CA PRO A 64 -9.48 22.83 12.31
C PRO A 64 -10.03 24.16 11.77
N GLY A 65 -10.49 24.17 10.51
CA GLY A 65 -10.97 25.38 9.83
C GLY A 65 -9.89 26.34 9.33
N GLY A 66 -8.61 26.09 9.59
CA GLY A 66 -7.51 26.99 9.19
C GLY A 66 -7.18 26.99 7.70
N ALA A 67 -7.67 26.00 6.94
CA ALA A 67 -7.55 25.96 5.47
C ALA A 67 -8.66 26.75 4.76
N CYS A 68 -9.07 27.89 5.31
CA CYS A 68 -10.10 28.74 4.74
C CYS A 68 -9.51 29.83 3.82
N GLN A 69 -10.34 30.45 3.00
CA GLN A 69 -9.90 31.42 1.98
C GLN A 69 -9.29 32.70 2.57
N PHE A 70 -9.69 33.12 3.77
CA PHE A 70 -9.17 34.34 4.41
C PHE A 70 -7.83 34.10 5.12
N ASP A 71 -7.61 32.91 5.66
CA ASP A 71 -6.33 32.53 6.28
C ASP A 71 -5.27 32.15 5.24
N LEU A 72 -5.69 31.65 4.07
CA LEU A 72 -4.82 31.24 2.96
C LEU A 72 -5.24 31.87 1.61
N PRO A 73 -5.17 33.21 1.47
CA PRO A 73 -5.60 33.89 0.24
C PRO A 73 -4.79 33.45 -1.00
N ALA A 74 -3.48 33.21 -0.85
CA ALA A 74 -2.64 32.73 -1.94
C ALA A 74 -2.99 31.30 -2.39
N TYR A 75 -3.43 30.45 -1.45
CA TYR A 75 -3.93 29.12 -1.79
C TYR A 75 -5.27 29.20 -2.51
N HIS A 76 -6.18 30.06 -2.05
CA HIS A 76 -7.44 30.31 -2.72
C HIS A 76 -7.22 30.84 -4.15
N TYR A 77 -6.29 31.77 -4.34
CA TYR A 77 -5.88 32.22 -5.67
C TYR A 77 -5.38 31.05 -6.53
N TRP A 78 -4.48 30.22 -6.00
CA TRP A 78 -3.95 29.05 -6.72
C TRP A 78 -5.07 28.08 -7.14
N LEU A 79 -6.07 27.84 -6.29
CA LEU A 79 -7.22 26.99 -6.59
C LEU A 79 -8.06 27.50 -7.77
N ASN A 80 -8.06 28.81 -8.01
CA ASN A 80 -8.79 29.47 -9.11
C ASN A 80 -7.96 29.63 -10.39
N ARG A 81 -6.71 29.16 -10.42
CA ARG A 81 -5.92 29.11 -11.65
C ARG A 81 -6.45 28.02 -12.59
N ASP A 82 -6.11 28.16 -13.87
CA ASP A 82 -6.38 27.16 -14.90
C ASP A 82 -5.99 25.75 -14.44
N VAL A 83 -6.81 24.77 -14.84
CA VAL A 83 -6.64 23.36 -14.45
C VAL A 83 -5.24 22.86 -14.85
N GLU A 84 -4.79 23.22 -16.04
CA GLU A 84 -3.51 22.82 -16.61
C GLU A 84 -2.34 23.38 -15.80
N ALA A 85 -2.45 24.62 -15.30
CA ALA A 85 -1.43 25.22 -14.46
C ALA A 85 -1.32 24.48 -13.12
N ARG A 86 -2.46 24.17 -12.49
CA ARG A 86 -2.50 23.41 -11.23
C ARG A 86 -1.95 21.99 -11.40
N GLN A 87 -2.30 21.31 -12.50
CA GLN A 87 -1.78 19.99 -12.82
C GLN A 87 -0.26 19.98 -13.03
N ARG A 88 0.30 20.99 -13.71
CA ARG A 88 1.75 21.14 -13.86
C ARG A 88 2.45 21.33 -12.51
N ASP A 89 1.92 22.20 -11.66
CA ASP A 89 2.47 22.44 -10.32
C ASP A 89 2.49 21.13 -9.50
N LEU A 90 1.36 20.41 -9.48
CA LEU A 90 1.23 19.11 -8.79
C LEU A 90 2.19 18.06 -9.38
N ALA A 91 2.29 17.96 -10.70
CA ALA A 91 3.20 17.02 -11.36
C ALA A 91 4.66 17.31 -10.99
N ASN A 92 5.06 18.58 -10.98
CA ASN A 92 6.40 19.00 -10.58
C ASN A 92 6.68 18.67 -9.11
N TRP A 93 5.71 18.85 -8.21
CA TRP A 93 5.86 18.49 -6.80
C TRP A 93 5.88 16.98 -6.57
N LEU A 94 5.27 16.17 -7.43
CA LEU A 94 5.27 14.71 -7.28
C LEU A 94 6.45 14.04 -8.01
N HIS A 95 6.96 14.66 -9.07
CA HIS A 95 7.95 14.06 -9.96
C HIS A 95 9.19 13.53 -9.23
N PRO A 96 9.81 14.24 -8.25
CA PRO A 96 10.98 13.73 -7.55
C PRO A 96 10.71 12.48 -6.69
N MET A 97 9.45 12.14 -6.40
CA MET A 97 9.07 10.91 -5.67
C MET A 97 8.79 9.72 -6.60
N THR A 98 8.87 9.91 -7.92
CA THR A 98 8.61 8.86 -8.92
C THR A 98 9.48 7.61 -8.70
N PRO A 99 10.80 7.71 -8.45
CA PRO A 99 11.63 6.51 -8.21
C PRO A 99 11.17 5.70 -7.00
N ILE A 100 10.71 6.37 -5.93
CA ILE A 100 10.17 5.72 -4.73
C ILE A 100 8.87 5.00 -5.05
N ARG A 101 7.95 5.67 -5.77
CA ARG A 101 6.69 5.07 -6.21
C ARG A 101 6.96 3.81 -7.02
N ASP A 102 7.83 3.88 -8.02
CA ASP A 102 8.08 2.79 -8.95
C ASP A 102 8.73 1.59 -8.23
N GLY A 103 9.72 1.84 -7.37
CA GLY A 103 10.31 0.81 -6.52
C GLY A 103 9.30 0.15 -5.58
N LEU A 104 8.43 0.94 -4.93
CA LEU A 104 7.37 0.42 -4.07
C LEU A 104 6.35 -0.43 -4.84
N LEU A 105 5.95 0.00 -6.05
CA LEU A 105 5.01 -0.75 -6.88
C LEU A 105 5.56 -2.13 -7.23
N ILE A 106 6.84 -2.22 -7.61
CA ILE A 106 7.49 -3.49 -7.91
C ILE A 106 7.51 -4.41 -6.68
N VAL A 107 8.01 -3.92 -5.54
CA VAL A 107 8.10 -4.71 -4.30
C VAL A 107 6.73 -5.19 -3.85
N LEU A 108 5.72 -4.30 -3.83
CA LEU A 108 4.38 -4.67 -3.40
C LEU A 108 3.67 -5.61 -4.39
N ARG A 109 3.97 -5.51 -5.69
CA ARG A 109 3.47 -6.46 -6.70
C ARG A 109 4.05 -7.85 -6.46
N LEU A 110 5.37 -7.96 -6.29
CA LEU A 110 6.03 -9.24 -5.99
C LEU A 110 5.54 -9.84 -4.67
N LEU A 111 5.41 -9.02 -3.62
CA LEU A 111 4.92 -9.47 -2.32
C LEU A 111 3.50 -10.02 -2.40
N ARG A 112 2.60 -9.35 -3.13
CA ARG A 112 1.21 -9.79 -3.27
C ARG A 112 1.06 -11.07 -4.07
N SER A 113 2.01 -11.35 -4.97
CA SER A 113 2.03 -12.54 -5.84
C SER A 113 2.75 -13.74 -5.22
N SER A 114 3.45 -13.58 -4.10
CA SER A 114 4.24 -14.66 -3.50
C SER A 114 3.41 -15.67 -2.70
N GLY A 115 2.22 -15.27 -2.25
CA GLY A 115 1.33 -16.12 -1.47
C GLY A 115 0.29 -16.85 -2.34
N ARG A 116 -0.19 -18.00 -1.85
CA ARG A 116 -1.33 -18.72 -2.43
C ARG A 116 -2.59 -18.49 -1.59
N PRO A 117 -3.75 -18.23 -2.22
CA PRO A 117 -5.00 -18.11 -1.48
C PRO A 117 -5.45 -19.48 -0.96
N GLU A 118 -5.87 -19.51 0.30
CA GLU A 118 -6.48 -20.66 0.96
C GLU A 118 -7.93 -20.29 1.33
N SER A 119 -8.90 -21.08 0.86
CA SER A 119 -10.31 -20.91 1.23
C SER A 119 -10.55 -21.44 2.64
N LEU A 120 -11.07 -20.58 3.51
CA LEU A 120 -11.30 -20.86 4.92
C LEU A 120 -12.70 -20.44 5.34
N VAL A 121 -13.14 -20.95 6.49
CA VAL A 121 -14.43 -20.62 7.09
C VAL A 121 -14.22 -20.13 8.52
N ALA A 122 -14.68 -18.91 8.79
CA ALA A 122 -14.77 -18.37 10.14
C ALA A 122 -16.10 -18.78 10.75
N ARG A 123 -16.04 -19.72 11.69
CA ARG A 123 -17.25 -20.23 12.35
C ARG A 123 -17.84 -19.18 13.26
N ARG A 124 -19.13 -18.91 13.12
CA ARG A 124 -19.83 -17.84 13.86
C ARG A 124 -19.04 -16.52 13.84
N GLY A 125 -18.55 -16.13 12.67
CA GLY A 125 -17.80 -14.90 12.48
C GLY A 125 -16.43 -14.81 13.16
N SER A 126 -15.86 -15.91 13.69
CA SER A 126 -14.52 -15.91 14.28
C SER A 126 -13.62 -16.97 13.65
N PHE A 127 -12.36 -16.58 13.42
CA PHE A 127 -11.32 -17.46 12.94
C PHE A 127 -10.03 -17.20 13.72
N GLN A 128 -9.39 -18.27 14.18
CA GLN A 128 -8.11 -18.22 14.86
C GLN A 128 -7.17 -19.27 14.28
N MET A 129 -5.92 -18.89 14.08
CA MET A 129 -4.89 -19.79 13.60
C MET A 129 -3.56 -19.53 14.30
N THR A 130 -2.88 -20.59 14.71
CA THR A 130 -1.51 -20.51 15.22
C THR A 130 -0.55 -20.30 14.05
N MET A 131 0.33 -19.31 14.16
CA MET A 131 1.29 -18.99 13.10
C MET A 131 2.38 -20.06 12.97
N GLY A 132 2.69 -20.81 14.04
CA GLY A 132 3.53 -22.02 13.95
C GLY A 132 4.92 -21.80 13.33
N GLY A 133 5.50 -20.61 13.50
CA GLY A 133 6.77 -20.22 12.88
C GLY A 133 6.65 -19.66 11.46
N ARG A 134 5.44 -19.63 10.86
CA ARG A 134 5.18 -18.91 9.60
C ARG A 134 5.50 -17.44 9.79
N SER A 135 6.35 -16.90 8.92
CA SER A 135 6.58 -15.46 8.79
C SER A 135 5.78 -14.93 7.60
N ALA A 136 5.16 -13.77 7.79
CA ALA A 136 4.44 -13.07 6.72
C ALA A 136 4.67 -11.57 6.88
N GLN A 137 4.99 -10.92 5.77
CA GLN A 137 5.11 -9.46 5.69
C GLN A 137 3.76 -8.81 5.39
N MET A 138 2.85 -9.56 4.76
CA MET A 138 1.50 -9.12 4.44
C MET A 138 0.52 -10.28 4.56
N ILE A 139 -0.69 -9.99 5.05
CA ILE A 139 -1.83 -10.91 5.03
C ILE A 139 -2.89 -10.28 4.14
N ARG A 140 -3.44 -11.06 3.22
CA ARG A 140 -4.58 -10.64 2.39
C ARG A 140 -5.80 -11.48 2.77
N VAL A 141 -6.90 -10.78 3.03
CA VAL A 141 -8.20 -11.39 3.29
C VAL A 141 -9.13 -10.96 2.18
N VAL A 142 -9.71 -11.94 1.46
CA VAL A 142 -10.71 -11.69 0.42
C VAL A 142 -12.04 -12.21 0.93
N ILE A 143 -13.07 -11.37 0.85
CA ILE A 143 -14.44 -11.69 1.25
C ILE A 143 -15.39 -11.48 0.07
N PRO A 144 -16.52 -12.21 0.02
CA PRO A 144 -17.58 -11.95 -0.96
C PRO A 144 -18.10 -10.51 -0.86
N ARG A 145 -18.32 -9.85 -2.01
CA ARG A 145 -18.78 -8.44 -2.05
C ARG A 145 -20.12 -8.20 -1.37
N GLY A 146 -21.01 -9.21 -1.37
CA GLY A 146 -22.34 -9.12 -0.76
C GLY A 146 -22.35 -9.39 0.75
N LEU A 147 -21.21 -9.67 1.36
CA LEU A 147 -21.12 -9.97 2.79
C LEU A 147 -21.31 -8.68 3.60
N ALA A 148 -22.35 -8.64 4.44
CA ALA A 148 -22.58 -7.57 5.40
C ALA A 148 -21.69 -7.72 6.66
N ALA A 149 -20.39 -7.92 6.47
CA ALA A 149 -19.43 -8.03 7.57
C ALA A 149 -18.07 -7.43 7.21
N VAL A 150 -17.42 -6.83 8.19
CA VAL A 150 -16.10 -6.20 8.11
C VAL A 150 -15.11 -7.05 8.91
N PRO A 151 -13.96 -7.45 8.34
CA PRO A 151 -12.94 -8.20 9.06
C PRO A 151 -12.12 -7.30 9.98
N GLU A 152 -12.17 -7.54 11.28
CA GLU A 152 -11.19 -7.06 12.26
C GLU A 152 -10.08 -8.11 12.41
N ILE A 153 -8.84 -7.72 12.11
CA ILE A 153 -7.70 -8.63 12.09
C ILE A 153 -6.71 -8.22 13.18
N SER A 154 -6.31 -9.17 14.01
CA SER A 154 -5.16 -9.03 14.91
C SER A 154 -4.18 -10.17 14.66
N ALA A 155 -2.91 -9.85 14.48
CA ALA A 155 -1.88 -10.81 14.17
C ALA A 155 -0.61 -10.51 14.96
N ASN A 156 0.05 -11.56 15.45
CA ASN A 156 1.37 -11.50 16.07
C ASN A 156 2.20 -12.72 15.64
N LYS A 157 3.41 -12.86 16.19
CA LYS A 157 4.32 -13.98 15.87
C LYS A 157 3.71 -15.37 16.17
N TYR A 158 2.75 -15.45 17.08
CA TYR A 158 2.20 -16.72 17.58
C TYR A 158 0.83 -17.05 16.99
N ALA A 159 -0.01 -16.05 16.74
CA ALA A 159 -1.39 -16.25 16.34
C ALA A 159 -1.91 -15.16 15.39
N LEU A 160 -2.81 -15.58 14.52
CA LEU A 160 -3.70 -14.74 13.71
C LEU A 160 -5.12 -14.94 14.21
N ASN A 161 -5.81 -13.84 14.51
CA ASN A 161 -7.24 -13.82 14.83
C ASN A 161 -7.96 -12.89 13.87
N ILE A 162 -9.06 -13.37 13.29
CA ILE A 162 -9.94 -12.62 12.41
C ILE A 162 -11.35 -12.71 12.98
N ARG A 163 -11.98 -11.56 13.22
CA ARG A 163 -13.39 -11.45 13.62
C ARG A 163 -14.15 -10.70 12.55
N PHE A 164 -15.25 -11.26 12.09
CA PHE A 164 -16.15 -10.64 11.13
C PHE A 164 -17.25 -9.92 11.89
N MET A 165 -17.25 -8.59 11.81
CA MET A 165 -18.17 -7.72 12.54
C MET A 165 -19.25 -7.20 11.60
N MET A 166 -20.51 -7.26 12.00
CA MET A 166 -21.60 -6.62 11.27
C MET A 166 -21.48 -5.10 11.43
N PRO A 167 -21.42 -4.33 10.33
CA PRO A 167 -21.30 -2.88 10.38
C PRO A 167 -22.64 -2.29 10.83
N GLU A 168 -22.77 -1.99 12.12
CA GLU A 168 -23.89 -1.24 12.69
C GLU A 168 -23.50 0.23 12.85
N THR A 169 -24.41 1.15 12.50
CA THR A 169 -24.17 2.59 12.54
C THR A 169 -24.68 3.27 13.81
N LEU A 170 -25.63 2.62 14.52
CA LEU A 170 -26.28 3.18 15.71
C LEU A 170 -25.84 2.49 17.02
N SER A 171 -25.47 1.22 16.96
CA SER A 171 -25.07 0.40 18.10
C SER A 171 -23.63 -0.10 17.94
N ARG A 172 -23.07 -0.62 19.04
CA ARG A 172 -21.73 -1.21 19.03
C ARG A 172 -21.69 -2.36 18.01
N PRO A 173 -20.69 -2.41 17.11
CA PRO A 173 -20.55 -3.49 16.15
C PRO A 173 -20.61 -4.85 16.83
N ARG A 174 -21.42 -5.76 16.26
CA ARG A 174 -21.60 -7.12 16.77
C ARG A 174 -20.89 -8.12 15.86
N GLN A 175 -20.34 -9.18 16.45
CA GLN A 175 -19.76 -10.25 15.66
C GLN A 175 -20.86 -10.96 14.86
N SER A 176 -20.56 -11.31 13.61
CA SER A 176 -21.45 -12.13 12.78
C SER A 176 -21.73 -13.46 13.48
N GLU A 177 -23.00 -13.83 13.58
CA GLU A 177 -23.38 -15.15 14.12
C GLU A 177 -23.35 -16.24 13.06
N ALA A 178 -23.32 -15.86 11.79
CA ALA A 178 -23.20 -16.76 10.65
C ALA A 178 -21.75 -17.17 10.38
N ASP A 179 -21.59 -18.34 9.76
CA ASP A 179 -20.32 -18.79 9.23
C ASP A 179 -19.93 -17.94 8.01
N VAL A 180 -18.70 -17.43 8.01
CA VAL A 180 -18.20 -16.55 6.95
C VAL A 180 -17.14 -17.28 6.15
N GLN A 181 -17.39 -17.46 4.86
CA GLN A 181 -16.40 -17.96 3.91
C GLN A 181 -15.50 -16.81 3.45
N PHE A 182 -14.18 -17.04 3.44
CA PHE A 182 -13.20 -16.06 3.02
C PHE A 182 -11.95 -16.75 2.46
N GLU A 183 -11.13 -16.02 1.71
CA GLU A 183 -9.80 -16.48 1.32
C GLU A 183 -8.73 -15.77 2.14
N LEU A 184 -7.72 -16.52 2.58
CA LEU A 184 -6.58 -16.01 3.30
C LEU A 184 -5.32 -16.26 2.48
N THR A 185 -4.47 -15.25 2.35
CA THR A 185 -3.16 -15.39 1.69
C THR A 185 -2.07 -14.84 2.58
N PHE A 186 -1.03 -15.65 2.81
CA PHE A 186 0.21 -15.22 3.46
C PHE A 186 1.22 -14.79 2.40
N CYS A 187 1.61 -13.53 2.44
CA CYS A 187 2.56 -12.94 1.51
C CYS A 187 3.90 -12.72 2.22
N ASN A 188 4.96 -13.27 1.63
CA ASN A 188 6.33 -13.12 2.10
C ASN A 188 7.30 -13.07 0.91
N LEU A 189 8.34 -12.25 1.01
CA LEU A 189 9.32 -11.99 -0.06
C LEU A 189 10.69 -12.60 0.23
#